data_AF-A0A7W0Y7L3-F1
#
_entry.id   AF-A0A7W0Y7L3-F1
#
_cell.length_a   1.000
_cell.length_b   1.000
_cell.length_c   1.000
_cell.angle_alpha   90.00
_cell.angle_beta   90.00
_cell.angle_gamma   90.00
#
_symmetry.space_group_name_H-M   'P 1'
#
loop_
_entity.id
_entity.type
_entity.pdbx_description
1 polymer ?
#
loop_
_entity_poly.entity_id
_entity_poly.type
_entity_poly.pdbx_seq_one_letter_code
_entity_poly.pdbx_strand_id
1 'polypeptide(L)'
;MKLRVPDSFDLALEPQLAPLVHLEIAAVLAINALRARHVQILDDPPSGEFDEACVVRDLVRRCQRVLSAIWVYRTDVLDGLEPDQLDNDEE
;
A
#
# COMPACT_ATOMS: atom_id res chain seq x y z
N MET A 1 9.36 11.23 7.16
CA MET A 1 8.45 10.35 7.91
C MET A 1 8.91 8.91 7.65
N LYS A 2 9.30 8.16 8.68
CA LYS A 2 9.96 6.86 8.54
C LYS A 2 8.88 5.78 8.41
N LEU A 3 8.98 4.92 7.41
CA LEU A 3 8.03 3.82 7.21
C LEU A 3 8.31 2.74 8.26
N ARG A 4 7.42 2.59 9.26
CA ARG A 4 7.44 1.46 10.19
C ARG A 4 6.65 0.30 9.58
N VAL A 5 7.27 -0.86 9.46
CA VAL A 5 6.62 -2.10 9.05
C VAL A 5 6.14 -2.80 10.34
N PRO A 6 4.89 -3.30 10.41
CA PRO A 6 4.42 -4.02 11.60
C PRO A 6 5.31 -5.23 11.86
N ASP A 7 5.73 -5.41 13.10
CA ASP A 7 6.45 -6.61 13.52
C ASP A 7 5.50 -7.70 14.04
N SER A 8 6.06 -8.82 14.51
CA SER A 8 5.25 -9.94 15.02
C SER A 8 4.40 -9.57 16.24
N PHE A 9 4.83 -8.60 17.04
CA PHE A 9 4.10 -8.14 18.23
C PHE A 9 2.93 -7.25 17.80
N ASP A 10 3.16 -6.32 16.88
CA ASP A 10 2.11 -5.48 16.29
C ASP A 10 1.01 -6.34 15.65
N LEU A 11 1.39 -7.40 14.93
CA LEU A 11 0.45 -8.31 14.29
C LEU A 11 -0.31 -9.21 15.27
N ALA A 12 0.23 -9.43 16.47
CA ALA A 12 -0.47 -10.15 17.54
C ALA A 12 -1.54 -9.27 18.19
N LEU A 13 -1.28 -7.98 18.35
CA LEU A 13 -2.22 -7.00 18.90
C LEU A 13 -3.28 -6.57 17.88
N GLU A 14 -2.87 -6.36 16.62
CA GLU A 14 -3.71 -5.82 15.55
C GLU A 14 -3.67 -6.73 14.30
N PRO A 15 -4.35 -7.89 14.34
CA PRO A 15 -4.25 -8.91 13.30
C PRO A 15 -4.76 -8.45 11.92
N GLN A 16 -5.61 -7.42 11.88
CA GLN A 16 -6.08 -6.81 10.64
C GLN A 16 -4.97 -6.10 9.86
N LEU A 17 -3.82 -5.79 10.47
CA LEU A 17 -2.67 -5.23 9.77
C LEU A 17 -2.09 -6.23 8.76
N ALA A 18 -2.18 -7.54 9.02
CA ALA A 18 -1.65 -8.56 8.13
C ALA A 18 -2.27 -8.54 6.72
N PRO A 19 -3.61 -8.65 6.54
CA PRO A 19 -4.22 -8.56 5.20
C PRO A 19 -4.00 -7.19 4.54
N LEU A 20 -3.86 -6.12 5.31
CA LEU A 20 -3.56 -4.79 4.77
C LEU A 20 -2.15 -4.71 4.18
N VAL A 21 -1.14 -5.29 4.84
CA VAL A 21 0.21 -5.40 4.28
C VAL A 21 0.21 -6.20 2.98
N HIS A 22 -0.56 -7.29 2.90
CA HIS A 22 -0.70 -8.06 1.66
C HIS A 22 -1.32 -7.21 0.53
N LEU A 23 -2.32 -6.40 0.85
CA LEU A 23 -2.95 -5.50 -0.11
C LEU A 23 -2.00 -4.39 -0.58
N GLU A 24 -1.12 -3.87 0.30
CA GLU A 24 -0.07 -2.93 -0.10
C GLU A 24 0.89 -3.56 -1.11
N ILE A 25 1.40 -4.77 -0.81
CA ILE A 25 2.30 -5.50 -1.70
C ILE A 25 1.64 -5.72 -3.05
N ALA A 26 0.39 -6.19 -3.06
CA ALA A 26 -0.38 -6.42 -4.29
C ALA A 26 -0.54 -5.13 -5.10
N ALA A 27 -0.88 -4.00 -4.46
CA ALA A 27 -1.02 -2.71 -5.13
C ALA A 27 0.31 -2.21 -5.72
N VAL A 28 1.43 -2.34 -5.00
CA VAL A 28 2.76 -1.96 -5.51
C VAL A 28 3.14 -2.82 -6.72
N LEU A 29 2.96 -4.14 -6.63
CA LEU A 29 3.24 -5.05 -7.74
C LEU A 29 2.37 -4.74 -8.96
N ALA A 30 1.08 -4.48 -8.77
CA ALA A 30 0.17 -4.10 -9.85
C ALA A 30 0.60 -2.80 -10.52
N ILE A 31 0.94 -1.76 -9.75
CA ILE A 31 1.43 -0.48 -10.30
C ILE A 31 2.69 -0.70 -11.15
N ASN A 32 3.64 -1.48 -10.65
CA ASN A 32 4.89 -1.73 -11.36
C ASN A 32 4.66 -2.54 -12.65
N ALA A 33 3.82 -3.58 -12.60
CA ALA A 33 3.47 -4.38 -13.76
C ALA A 33 2.75 -3.54 -14.83
N LEU A 34 1.80 -2.70 -14.42
CA LEU A 34 1.05 -1.81 -15.31
C LEU A 34 1.95 -0.77 -15.97
N ARG A 35 2.89 -0.19 -15.21
CA ARG A 35 3.87 0.77 -15.76
C ARG A 35 4.84 0.11 -16.72
N ALA A 36 5.35 -1.08 -16.41
CA ALA A 36 6.25 -1.82 -17.29
C ALA A 36 5.58 -2.15 -18.62
N ARG A 37 4.31 -2.58 -18.60
CA ARG A 37 3.52 -2.83 -19.81
C ARG A 37 3.23 -1.55 -20.60
N HIS A 38 2.96 -0.42 -19.93
CA HIS A 38 2.67 0.83 -20.61
C HIS A 38 3.89 1.48 -21.27
N VAL A 39 5.11 1.26 -20.75
CA VAL A 39 6.36 1.64 -21.44
C VAL A 39 6.49 0.91 -22.79
N GLN A 40 6.02 -0.34 -22.87
CA GLN A 40 6.05 -1.12 -24.11
C GLN A 40 5.00 -0.68 -25.13
N ILE A 41 3.91 -0.03 -24.69
CA ILE A 41 2.80 0.41 -25.56
C ILE A 41 3.10 1.75 -26.24
N LEU A 42 3.95 2.61 -25.66
CA LEU A 42 4.27 3.93 -26.24
C LEU A 42 5.12 3.88 -27.53
N ASP A 43 5.67 2.71 -27.87
CA ASP A 43 6.47 2.48 -29.08
C ASP A 43 5.66 1.92 -30.28
N ASP A 44 4.36 1.65 -30.11
CA ASP A 44 3.46 1.13 -31.16
C ASP A 44 2.46 2.23 -31.61
N PRO A 45 2.12 2.36 -32.92
CA PRO A 45 1.28 3.45 -33.39
C PRO A 45 -0.23 3.20 -33.12
N PRO A 46 -1.02 4.26 -32.87
CA PRO A 46 -2.33 4.15 -32.26
C PRO A 46 -3.41 3.78 -33.28
N SER A 47 -4.05 2.62 -33.10
CA SER A 47 -5.32 2.31 -33.76
C SER A 47 -6.45 1.84 -32.82
N GLY A 48 -6.17 1.73 -31.51
CA GLY A 48 -7.17 1.41 -30.47
C GLY A 48 -6.73 1.64 -29.02
N GLU A 49 -5.55 2.24 -28.81
CA GLU A 49 -4.83 2.25 -27.52
C GLU A 49 -5.31 3.32 -26.52
N PHE A 50 -6.14 4.26 -26.94
CA PHE A 50 -6.59 5.33 -26.05
C PHE A 50 -7.39 4.80 -24.85
N ASP A 51 -8.16 3.73 -25.04
CA ASP A 51 -9.00 3.14 -23.99
C ASP A 51 -8.17 2.31 -23.00
N GLU A 52 -7.27 1.43 -23.49
CA GLU A 52 -6.39 0.64 -22.62
C GLU A 52 -5.47 1.55 -21.80
N ALA A 53 -4.88 2.57 -22.42
CA ALA A 53 -4.03 3.53 -21.74
C ALA A 53 -4.77 4.34 -20.67
N CYS A 54 -6.06 4.64 -20.89
CA CYS A 54 -6.91 5.29 -19.88
C CYS A 54 -7.25 4.34 -18.72
N VAL A 55 -7.62 3.09 -19.03
CA VAL A 55 -7.93 2.06 -18.02
C VAL A 55 -6.70 1.78 -17.14
N VAL A 56 -5.52 1.63 -17.73
CA VAL A 56 -4.26 1.44 -16.99
C VAL A 56 -3.97 2.61 -16.05
N ARG A 57 -4.12 3.84 -16.54
CA ARG A 57 -3.94 5.04 -15.69
C ARG A 57 -4.95 5.11 -14.55
N ASP A 58 -6.20 4.75 -14.80
CA ASP A 58 -7.22 4.72 -13.74
C ASP A 58 -6.90 3.65 -12.68
N LEU A 59 -6.49 2.46 -13.12
CA LEU A 59 -6.13 1.38 -12.22
C LEU A 59 -4.91 1.73 -11.35
N VAL A 60 -3.87 2.34 -11.94
CA VAL A 60 -2.72 2.86 -11.19
C VAL A 60 -3.17 3.87 -10.14
N ARG A 61 -4.05 4.81 -10.51
CA ARG A 61 -4.58 5.81 -9.57
C ARG A 61 -5.36 5.18 -8.43
N ARG A 62 -6.15 4.13 -8.69
CA ARG A 62 -6.88 3.38 -7.65
C ARG A 62 -5.93 2.66 -6.70
N CYS A 63 -4.91 1.97 -7.22
CA CYS A 63 -3.89 1.32 -6.39
C CYS A 63 -3.16 2.34 -5.52
N GLN A 64 -2.82 3.52 -6.05
CA GLN A 64 -2.21 4.61 -5.28
C GLN A 64 -3.11 5.08 -4.13
N ARG A 65 -4.41 5.25 -4.38
CA ARG A 65 -5.39 5.62 -3.33
C ARG A 65 -5.49 4.56 -2.25
N VAL A 66 -5.49 3.28 -2.62
CA VAL A 66 -5.48 2.16 -1.66
C VAL A 66 -4.21 2.21 -0.81
N LEU A 67 -3.04 2.40 -1.41
CA LEU A 67 -1.77 2.53 -0.68
C LEU A 67 -1.80 3.70 0.30
N SER A 68 -2.29 4.86 -0.11
CA SER A 68 -2.42 6.01 0.79
C SER A 68 -3.37 5.74 1.95
N ALA A 69 -4.52 5.10 1.70
CA ALA A 69 -5.49 4.79 2.74
C ALA A 69 -4.94 3.77 3.75
N ILE A 70 -4.29 2.70 3.27
CA ILE A 70 -3.67 1.71 4.16
C ILE A 70 -2.54 2.34 4.95
N TRP A 71 -1.73 3.20 4.32
CA TRP A 71 -0.62 3.86 4.98
C TRP A 71 -1.10 4.73 6.14
N VAL A 72 -2.12 5.57 5.93
CA VAL A 72 -2.72 6.40 7.00
C VAL A 72 -3.21 5.51 8.14
N TYR A 73 -4.04 4.50 7.83
CA TYR A 73 -4.58 3.61 8.85
C TYR A 73 -3.49 2.89 9.65
N ARG A 74 -2.47 2.36 8.97
CA ARG A 74 -1.37 1.66 9.64
C ARG A 74 -0.59 2.62 10.54
N THR A 75 -0.29 3.82 10.08
CA THR A 75 0.41 4.82 10.89
C THR A 75 -0.39 5.13 12.15
N ASP A 76 -1.69 5.42 12.01
CA ASP A 76 -2.55 5.73 13.16
C ASP A 76 -2.62 4.58 14.17
N VAL A 77 -2.70 3.34 13.71
CA VAL A 77 -2.73 2.15 14.58
C VAL A 77 -1.38 1.93 15.25
N LEU A 78 -0.27 1.95 14.50
CA LEU A 78 1.05 1.68 15.04
C LEU A 78 1.54 2.75 16.01
N ASP A 79 1.20 4.01 15.76
CA ASP A 79 1.50 5.12 16.68
C ASP A 79 0.70 4.98 17.98
N GLY A 80 -0.51 4.40 17.92
CA GLY A 80 -1.31 4.05 19.10
C GLY A 80 -0.79 2.85 19.91
N LEU A 81 0.14 2.07 19.35
CA LEU A 81 0.78 0.92 20.01
C LEU A 81 2.16 1.24 20.63
N GLU A 82 2.68 2.46 20.45
CA GLU A 82 3.96 2.82 21.06
C GLU A 82 3.89 2.76 22.62
N PRO A 83 4.91 2.19 23.28
CA PRO A 83 4.84 1.81 24.68
C PRO A 83 5.08 3.02 25.58
N ASP A 84 4.03 3.80 25.83
CA ASP A 84 3.99 4.79 26.92
C ASP A 84 3.23 4.23 28.16
N GLN A 85 3.03 2.91 28.25
CA GLN A 85 2.20 2.28 29.29
C GLN A 85 2.80 1.07 30.04
N LEU A 86 4.08 0.70 29.82
CA LEU A 86 4.66 -0.48 30.49
C LEU A 86 5.48 -0.19 31.76
N ASP A 87 5.66 1.08 32.15
CA ASP A 87 6.50 1.46 33.31
C ASP A 87 5.71 1.93 34.56
N ASN A 88 4.38 1.82 34.59
CA ASN A 88 3.57 2.32 35.73
C ASN A 88 2.99 1.24 36.66
N ASP A 89 3.25 -0.05 36.43
CA ASP A 89 2.64 -1.14 37.21
C ASP A 89 3.65 -1.92 38.11
N GLU A 90 4.80 -1.33 38.45
CA GLU A 90 5.68 -1.83 39.52
C GLU A 90 5.74 -0.85 40.69
N GLU A 91 4.74 -0.87 41.58
CA GLU A 91 4.80 -0.33 42.95
C GLU A 91 4.43 -1.41 43.99
#